data_AF-A0A534TKL7-F1
#
_entry.id   AF-A0A534TKL7-F1
#
_cell.length_a   1.000
_cell.length_b   1.000
_cell.length_c   1.000
_cell.angle_alpha   90.00
_cell.angle_beta   90.00
_cell.angle_gamma   90.00
#
_symmetry.space_group_name_H-M   'P 1'
#
loop_
_entity.id
_entity.type
_entity.pdbx_description
1 polymer ?
#
loop_
_entity_poly.entity_id
_entity_poly.type
_entity_poly.pdbx_seq_one_letter_code
_entity_poly.pdbx_strand_id
1 'polypeptide(L)'
;MTPAVETRLFEIVATELQIPIGSIVRGVSLRKKLGMDSVAAVNIIFAVEEEFGIHVPETELEHVDTVDAILALLDRLAGDAAQQPRRFATETGRSGRPR
;
A
#
# COMPACT_ATOMS: atom_id res chain seq x y z
N MET A 1 7.85 8.17 9.61
CA MET A 1 6.47 7.78 9.98
C MET A 1 6.21 7.74 11.49
N THR A 2 4.94 7.83 11.90
CA THR A 2 4.47 7.70 13.29
C THR A 2 4.24 6.24 13.70
N PRO A 3 4.43 5.86 14.99
CA PRO A 3 4.21 4.49 15.49
C PRO A 3 2.77 3.96 15.29
N ALA A 4 1.81 4.85 15.04
CA ALA A 4 0.44 4.49 14.71
C ALA A 4 0.31 3.72 13.38
N VAL A 5 1.11 4.08 12.36
CA VAL A 5 1.05 3.43 11.03
C VAL A 5 1.56 2.00 11.13
N GLU A 6 2.68 1.81 11.83
CA GLU A 6 3.25 0.49 12.09
C GLU A 6 2.25 -0.40 12.81
N THR A 7 1.64 0.09 13.89
CA THR A 7 0.66 -0.68 14.67
C THR A 7 -0.50 -1.17 13.78
N ARG A 8 -1.05 -0.28 12.93
CA ARG A 8 -2.13 -0.63 12.00
C ARG A 8 -1.71 -1.67 10.97
N LEU A 9 -0.51 -1.52 10.40
CA LEU A 9 0.01 -2.49 9.44
C LEU A 9 0.16 -3.89 10.06
N PHE A 10 0.65 -3.96 11.29
CA PHE A 10 0.75 -5.23 12.02
C PHE A 10 -0.63 -5.86 12.27
N GLU A 11 -1.67 -5.08 12.60
CA GLU A 11 -3.04 -5.57 12.75
C GLU A 11 -3.61 -6.15 11.45
N ILE A 12 -3.39 -5.48 10.32
CA ILE A 12 -3.84 -5.94 9.00
C ILE A 12 -3.15 -7.27 8.65
N VAL A 13 -1.82 -7.33 8.76
CA VAL A 13 -1.05 -8.54 8.46
C VAL A 13 -1.42 -9.69 9.38
N ALA A 14 -1.64 -9.43 10.67
CA ALA A 14 -2.07 -10.44 11.64
C ALA A 14 -3.45 -11.01 11.29
N THR A 15 -4.38 -10.15 10.88
CA THR A 15 -5.73 -10.54 10.46
C THR A 15 -5.69 -11.41 9.22
N GLU A 16 -5.00 -10.96 8.17
CA GLU A 16 -4.96 -11.64 6.88
C GLU A 16 -4.22 -12.98 6.95
N LEU A 17 -3.15 -13.06 7.74
CA LEU A 17 -2.39 -14.30 7.94
C LEU A 17 -2.95 -15.17 9.07
N GLN A 18 -3.97 -14.71 9.79
CA GLN A 18 -4.56 -15.36 10.95
C GLN A 18 -3.52 -15.76 12.01
N ILE A 19 -2.52 -14.90 12.24
CA ILE A 19 -1.45 -15.09 13.21
C ILE A 19 -1.48 -13.97 14.27
N PRO A 20 -0.97 -14.21 15.48
CA PRO A 20 -0.86 -13.15 16.47
C PRO A 20 0.18 -12.10 16.04
N ILE A 21 -0.11 -10.82 16.32
CA ILE A 21 0.76 -9.67 16.06
C ILE A 21 2.18 -9.89 16.60
N GLY A 22 2.30 -10.53 17.78
CA GLY A 22 3.60 -10.83 18.41
C GLY A 22 4.47 -11.84 17.64
N SER A 23 3.91 -12.58 16.68
CA SER A 23 4.69 -13.48 15.81
C SER A 23 5.26 -12.78 14.58
N ILE A 24 4.79 -11.55 14.27
CA ILE A 24 5.25 -10.79 13.12
C ILE A 24 6.57 -10.12 13.48
N VAL A 25 7.58 -10.27 12.62
CA VAL A 25 8.89 -9.63 12.81
C VAL A 25 9.18 -8.72 11.63
N ARG A 26 9.49 -7.46 11.91
CA ARG A 26 9.64 -6.41 10.88
C ARG A 26 10.60 -6.77 9.72
N GLY A 27 11.72 -7.42 10.06
CA GLY A 27 12.79 -7.76 9.12
C GLY A 27 12.76 -9.19 8.60
N VAL A 28 11.69 -9.95 8.86
CA VAL A 28 11.57 -11.32 8.32
C VAL A 28 10.63 -11.35 7.13
N SER A 29 10.97 -12.18 6.15
CA SER A 29 10.14 -12.45 4.98
C SER A 29 8.78 -13.02 5.40
N LEU A 30 7.72 -12.24 5.24
CA LEU A 30 6.33 -12.65 5.47
C LEU A 30 5.99 -13.85 4.59
N ARG A 31 6.43 -13.86 3.33
CA ARG A 31 6.22 -14.98 2.39
C ARG A 31 6.91 -16.26 2.86
N LYS A 32 8.20 -16.19 3.19
CA LYS A 32 9.00 -17.38 3.55
C LYS A 32 8.83 -17.86 5.00
N LYS A 33 8.54 -16.96 5.94
CA LYS A 33 8.47 -17.29 7.38
C LYS A 33 7.05 -17.42 7.90
N LEU A 34 6.14 -16.55 7.43
CA LEU A 34 4.76 -16.53 7.89
C LEU A 34 3.80 -17.15 6.86
N GLY A 35 4.32 -17.59 5.71
CA GLY A 35 3.52 -18.25 4.68
C GLY A 35 2.57 -17.31 3.96
N MET A 36 2.93 -16.03 3.83
CA MET A 36 2.12 -15.08 3.06
C MET A 36 2.02 -15.53 1.59
N ASP A 37 0.86 -16.04 1.22
CA ASP A 37 0.53 -16.39 -0.15
C ASP A 37 0.35 -15.15 -1.03
N SER A 38 0.44 -15.32 -2.36
CA SER A 38 0.25 -14.23 -3.32
C SER A 38 -1.12 -13.54 -3.17
N VAL A 39 -2.15 -14.27 -2.74
CA VAL A 39 -3.49 -13.72 -2.47
C VAL A 39 -3.49 -12.88 -1.19
N ALA A 40 -2.87 -13.37 -0.12
CA ALA A 40 -2.76 -12.64 1.14
C ALA A 40 -1.98 -11.32 0.96
N ALA A 41 -0.92 -11.33 0.14
CA ALA A 41 -0.16 -10.13 -0.18
C ALA A 41 -1.03 -9.04 -0.85
N VAL A 42 -1.88 -9.43 -1.80
CA VAL A 42 -2.82 -8.52 -2.48
C VAL A 42 -3.85 -7.97 -1.51
N ASN A 43 -4.44 -8.82 -0.67
CA ASN A 43 -5.43 -8.37 0.32
C ASN A 43 -4.85 -7.39 1.35
N ILE A 44 -3.66 -7.70 1.88
CA ILE A 44 -2.95 -6.83 2.83
C ILE A 44 -2.73 -5.45 2.21
N ILE A 45 -2.26 -5.40 0.96
CA ILE A 45 -2.00 -4.12 0.31
C ILE A 45 -3.30 -3.39 0.00
N PHE A 46 -4.35 -4.08 -0.45
CA PHE A 46 -5.66 -3.45 -0.66
C PHE A 46 -6.21 -2.83 0.63
N ALA A 47 -6.14 -3.55 1.77
CA ALA A 47 -6.55 -3.03 3.07
C ALA A 47 -5.71 -1.81 3.50
N VAL A 48 -4.40 -1.84 3.22
CA VAL A 48 -3.49 -0.71 3.47
C VAL A 48 -3.82 0.49 2.56
N GLU A 49 -4.11 0.27 1.28
CA GLU A 49 -4.52 1.31 0.35
C GLU A 49 -5.82 2.00 0.80
N GLU A 50 -6.82 1.21 1.22
CA GLU A 50 -8.09 1.73 1.74
C GLU A 50 -7.92 2.47 3.08
N GLU A 51 -7.16 1.92 4.02
CA GLU A 51 -6.95 2.51 5.35
C GLU A 51 -6.18 3.83 5.29
N PHE A 52 -5.14 3.91 4.45
CA PHE A 52 -4.28 5.08 4.37
C PHE A 52 -4.63 6.03 3.21
N GLY A 53 -5.55 5.63 2.31
CA GLY A 53 -5.96 6.42 1.16
C GLY A 53 -4.83 6.62 0.14
N ILE A 54 -3.97 5.63 -0.02
CA ILE A 54 -2.82 5.65 -0.95
C ILE A 54 -3.04 4.69 -2.12
N HIS A 55 -2.15 4.74 -3.10
CA HIS A 55 -2.14 3.77 -4.20
C HIS A 55 -0.76 3.12 -4.34
N VAL A 56 -0.72 1.80 -4.18
CA VAL A 56 0.47 0.97 -4.30
C VAL A 56 0.49 0.32 -5.68
N PRO A 57 1.48 0.60 -6.54
CA PRO A 57 1.55 -0.02 -7.86
C PRO A 57 1.89 -1.51 -7.77
N GLU A 58 1.37 -2.30 -8.72
CA GLU A 58 1.57 -3.75 -8.77
C GLU A 58 3.05 -4.18 -8.82
N THR A 59 3.90 -3.37 -9.45
CA THR A 59 5.36 -3.60 -9.51
C THR A 59 6.03 -3.56 -8.15
N GLU A 60 5.40 -2.95 -7.14
CA GLU A 60 5.95 -2.96 -5.79
C GLU A 60 5.39 -4.14 -4.98
N LEU A 61 4.23 -4.70 -5.34
CA LEU A 61 3.64 -5.87 -4.66
C LEU A 61 4.57 -7.09 -4.72
N GLU A 62 5.34 -7.22 -5.80
CA GLU A 62 6.37 -8.26 -5.93
C GLU A 62 7.55 -8.05 -4.97
N HIS A 63 7.84 -6.79 -4.60
CA HIS A 63 8.89 -6.40 -3.66
C HIS A 63 8.39 -6.37 -2.21
N VAL A 64 7.08 -6.44 -1.98
CA VAL A 64 6.48 -6.61 -0.66
C VAL A 64 6.74 -8.04 -0.16
N ASP A 65 7.83 -8.15 0.59
CA ASP A 65 8.24 -9.38 1.27
C ASP A 65 8.35 -9.20 2.79
N THR A 66 8.60 -7.99 3.29
CA THR A 66 8.78 -7.69 4.72
C THR A 66 7.91 -6.52 5.16
N VAL A 67 7.62 -6.43 6.46
CA VAL A 67 6.90 -5.27 7.01
C VAL A 67 7.68 -3.98 6.77
N ASP A 68 9.01 -4.05 6.89
CA ASP A 68 9.91 -2.92 6.64
C ASP A 68 9.76 -2.39 5.21
N ALA A 69 9.66 -3.27 4.22
CA ALA A 69 9.44 -2.89 2.82
C ALA A 69 8.10 -2.15 2.64
N ILE A 70 7.02 -2.63 3.27
CA ILE A 70 5.71 -1.97 3.20
C ILE A 70 5.78 -0.59 3.89
N LEU A 71 6.40 -0.49 5.06
CA LEU A 71 6.56 0.78 5.77
C LEU A 71 7.37 1.79 4.97
N ALA A 72 8.47 1.35 4.34
CA ALA A 72 9.28 2.21 3.47
C ALA A 72 8.48 2.70 2.27
N LEU A 73 7.63 1.83 1.71
CA LEU A 73 6.76 2.17 0.58
C LEU A 73 5.66 3.15 1.00
N LEU A 74 5.06 2.95 2.17
CA LEU A 74 4.10 3.88 2.76
C LEU A 74 4.73 5.26 3.02
N ASP A 75 5.94 5.31 3.56
CA ASP A 75 6.67 6.57 3.80
C ASP A 75 6.96 7.29 2.48
N ARG A 76 7.40 6.54 1.46
CA ARG A 76 7.64 7.06 0.10
C ARG A 76 6.37 7.62 -0.52
N LEU A 77 5.27 6.87 -0.50
CA LEU A 77 4.00 7.28 -1.10
C LEU A 77 3.31 8.40 -0.32
N ALA A 78 3.38 8.39 1.02
CA ALA A 78 2.86 9.49 1.84
C ALA A 78 3.63 10.79 1.58
N GLY A 79 4.95 10.70 1.32
CA GLY A 79 5.76 11.83 0.87
C GLY A 79 5.43 12.30 -0.55
N ASP A 80 5.14 11.37 -1.47
CA ASP A 80 4.86 11.65 -2.88
C ASP A 80 3.42 12.14 -3.12
N ALA A 81 2.46 11.72 -2.28
CA ALA A 81 1.08 12.21 -2.30
C ALA A 81 1.00 13.74 -2.10
N ALA A 82 1.98 14.34 -1.42
CA ALA A 82 2.12 15.79 -1.32
C ALA A 82 2.54 16.47 -2.65
N GLN A 83 3.07 15.71 -3.62
CA GLN A 83 3.53 16.17 -4.92
C GLN A 83 2.69 15.67 -6.11
N GLN A 84 1.49 15.16 -5.89
CA GLN A 84 0.51 15.01 -6.98
C GLN A 84 -0.36 16.27 -7.05
N PRO A 85 0.06 17.37 -7.70
CA PRO A 85 -0.91 18.33 -8.18
C PRO A 85 -1.71 17.55 -9.20
N ARG A 86 -3.02 17.43 -8.96
CA ARG A 86 -4.04 16.91 -9.87
C ARG A 86 -3.63 17.15 -11.34
N ARG A 87 -2.96 16.18 -11.96
CA ARG A 87 -2.73 16.16 -13.42
C ARG A 87 -4.01 15.64 -14.07
N PHE A 88 -5.10 16.33 -13.79
CA PHE A 88 -6.35 16.25 -14.52
C PHE A 88 -6.79 17.69 -14.76
N ALA A 89 -6.05 18.40 -15.60
CA ALA A 89 -6.54 19.61 -16.27
C ALA A 89 -5.66 19.97 -17.48
N THR A 90 -6.12 19.60 -18.68
CA THR A 90 -6.16 20.43 -19.90
C THR A 90 -7.21 19.78 -20.82
N GLU A 91 -8.43 20.32 -20.93
CA GLU A 91 -8.88 21.30 -21.96
C GLU A 91 -9.24 20.60 -23.29
N THR A 92 -10.30 20.87 -24.06
CA THR A 92 -11.39 21.87 -24.09
C THR A 92 -12.36 21.34 -25.19
N GLY A 93 -13.66 21.20 -24.96
CA GLY A 93 -14.67 22.19 -25.37
C GLY A 93 -15.14 22.09 -26.84
N ARG A 94 -16.39 21.63 -27.03
CA ARG A 94 -17.31 21.90 -28.15
C ARG A 94 -16.75 21.87 -29.59
N SER A 95 -16.92 20.75 -30.29
CA SER A 95 -17.13 20.80 -31.75
C SER A 95 -18.62 21.04 -32.02
N GLY A 96 -19.02 22.30 -31.94
CA GLY A 96 -20.27 22.82 -32.47
C GLY A 96 -19.93 23.92 -33.47
N ARG A 97 -19.95 23.60 -34.77
CA ARG A 97 -19.99 24.61 -35.84
C ARG A 97 -21.27 24.42 -36.65
N PRO A 98 -22.24 25.34 -36.53
CA PRO A 98 -23.22 25.57 -37.57
C PRO A 98 -22.65 26.61 -38.55
N ARG A 99 -22.66 26.28 -39.84
CA ARG A 99 -23.06 27.17 -40.95
C ARG A 99 -23.25 26.31 -42.19
#